data_AF-A0A7C3W803-F1
#
_entry.id   AF-A0A7C3W803-F1
#
_cell.length_a   1.000
_cell.length_b   1.000
_cell.length_c   1.000
_cell.angle_alpha   90.00
_cell.angle_beta   90.00
_cell.angle_gamma   90.00
#
_symmetry.space_group_name_H-M   'P 1'
#
loop_
_entity.id
_entity.type
_entity.pdbx_description
1 polymer ?
#
loop_
_entity_poly.entity_id
_entity_poly.type
_entity_poly.pdbx_seq_one_letter_code
_entity_poly.pdbx_strand_id
1 'polypeptide(L)'
;MSLLLTVALGAALSWARAHCQTNRWENEVRAFEASDRTNPPPQNAILFIGSSSIRMWKTLAEDFAGSPVINRGFGGSQLADSVAFAERIVLPYRPRQIVLYAGDNDLAAGLTPAQVLADFQAFVRKVHTTLPKTPIAFIAIKPSPSRWRLADRIREANRLVAEATRTNAAL
;
A
#
# COMPACT_ATOMS: atom_id res chain seq x y z
N MET A 1 12.93 -38.47 -5.86
CA MET A 1 12.79 -37.32 -6.78
C MET A 1 11.30 -37.06 -6.98
N SER A 2 10.64 -36.36 -6.04
CA SER A 2 9.26 -35.87 -6.17
C SER A 2 8.92 -35.02 -4.94
N LEU A 3 9.42 -33.78 -4.94
CA LEU A 3 9.02 -32.74 -3.98
C LEU A 3 8.98 -31.38 -4.69
N LEU A 4 8.43 -31.34 -5.91
CA LEU A 4 8.32 -30.11 -6.71
C LEU A 4 6.89 -29.74 -7.13
N LEU A 5 5.88 -30.58 -6.86
CA LEU A 5 4.51 -30.30 -7.30
C LEU A 5 3.65 -29.47 -6.33
N THR A 6 4.02 -29.32 -5.05
CA THR A 6 3.22 -28.56 -4.07
C THR A 6 3.49 -27.05 -4.09
N VAL A 7 4.63 -26.59 -4.59
CA VAL A 7 4.98 -25.15 -4.65
C VAL A 7 4.26 -24.44 -5.82
N ALA A 8 4.04 -25.13 -6.94
CA ALA A 8 3.45 -24.54 -8.13
C ALA A 8 1.96 -24.14 -7.97
N LEU A 9 1.20 -24.90 -7.17
CA LEU A 9 -0.24 -24.63 -6.96
C LEU A 9 -0.48 -23.38 -6.09
N GLY A 10 0.39 -23.12 -5.11
CA GLY A 10 0.32 -21.93 -4.25
C GLY A 10 0.61 -20.64 -5.01
N ALA A 11 1.65 -20.63 -5.84
CA ALA A 11 2.03 -19.48 -6.66
C ALA A 11 0.97 -19.12 -7.72
N ALA A 12 0.36 -20.13 -8.35
CA ALA A 12 -0.68 -19.93 -9.36
C ALA A 12 -1.97 -19.35 -8.77
N LEU A 13 -2.40 -19.79 -7.58
CA LEU A 13 -3.56 -19.20 -6.89
C LEU A 13 -3.31 -17.75 -6.46
N SER A 14 -2.10 -17.41 -6.02
CA SER A 14 -1.71 -16.03 -5.69
C SER A 14 -1.74 -15.12 -6.92
N TRP A 15 -1.27 -15.61 -8.07
CA TRP A 15 -1.25 -14.84 -9.32
C TRP A 15 -2.65 -14.59 -9.90
N ALA A 16 -3.53 -15.60 -9.88
CA ALA A 16 -4.91 -15.48 -10.37
C ALA A 16 -5.75 -14.54 -9.49
N ARG A 17 -5.55 -14.55 -8.16
CA ARG A 17 -6.17 -13.56 -7.26
C ARG A 17 -5.65 -12.15 -7.54
N ALA A 18 -4.35 -11.97 -7.74
CA ALA A 18 -3.77 -10.66 -8.06
C ALA A 18 -4.31 -10.09 -9.39
N HIS A 19 -4.43 -10.92 -10.45
CA HIS A 19 -4.94 -10.50 -11.76
C HIS A 19 -6.45 -10.20 -11.79
N CYS A 20 -7.26 -10.84 -10.95
CA CYS A 20 -8.70 -10.56 -10.88
C CYS A 20 -9.00 -9.31 -10.03
N GLN A 21 -8.16 -8.99 -9.04
CA GLN A 21 -8.31 -7.80 -8.19
C GLN A 21 -7.84 -6.51 -8.88
N THR A 22 -6.85 -6.55 -9.78
CA THR A 22 -6.34 -5.36 -10.50
C THR A 22 -7.43 -4.68 -11.33
N ASN A 23 -8.42 -5.39 -11.87
CA ASN A 23 -9.48 -4.73 -12.64
C ASN A 23 -10.36 -3.80 -11.77
N ARG A 24 -10.45 -4.02 -10.45
CA ARG A 24 -11.38 -3.27 -9.60
C ARG A 24 -11.05 -1.79 -9.48
N TRP A 25 -9.77 -1.45 -9.40
CA TRP A 25 -9.29 -0.07 -9.18
C TRP A 25 -8.69 0.56 -10.45
N GLU A 26 -8.81 -0.13 -11.57
CA GLU A 26 -8.20 0.29 -12.83
C GLU A 26 -8.72 1.66 -13.28
N ASN A 27 -10.01 1.96 -13.06
CA ASN A 27 -10.60 3.25 -13.42
C ASN A 27 -10.02 4.40 -12.57
N GLU A 28 -9.85 4.19 -11.26
CA GLU A 28 -9.21 5.17 -10.37
C GLU A 28 -7.75 5.40 -10.76
N VAL A 29 -7.01 4.34 -11.10
CA VAL A 29 -5.61 4.43 -11.53
C VAL A 29 -5.50 5.17 -12.85
N ARG A 30 -6.35 4.87 -13.83
CA ARG A 30 -6.43 5.62 -15.09
C ARG A 30 -6.80 7.08 -14.89
N ALA A 31 -7.63 7.40 -13.88
CA ALA A 31 -7.94 8.79 -13.55
C ALA A 31 -6.71 9.54 -13.02
N PHE A 32 -5.86 8.90 -12.20
CA PHE A 32 -4.58 9.48 -11.80
C PHE A 32 -3.67 9.71 -13.01
N GLU A 33 -3.50 8.72 -13.88
CA GLU A 33 -2.67 8.85 -15.08
C GLU A 33 -3.18 9.94 -16.04
N ALA A 34 -4.50 10.07 -16.18
CA ALA A 34 -5.11 11.14 -16.97
C ALA A 34 -4.85 12.52 -16.35
N SER A 35 -5.03 12.65 -15.03
CA SER A 35 -4.72 13.88 -14.29
C SER A 35 -3.24 14.25 -14.40
N ASP A 36 -2.33 13.27 -14.37
CA ASP A 36 -0.89 13.53 -14.42
C ASP A 36 -0.43 14.03 -15.80
N ARG A 37 -1.13 13.63 -16.87
CA ARG A 37 -0.86 14.14 -18.22
C ARG A 37 -1.26 15.61 -18.38
N THR A 38 -2.32 16.05 -17.71
CA THR A 38 -2.80 17.44 -17.79
C THR A 38 -2.20 18.33 -16.71
N ASN A 39 -1.82 17.75 -15.58
CA ASN A 39 -1.20 18.42 -14.44
C ASN A 39 -0.06 17.54 -13.88
N PRO A 40 1.17 17.67 -14.43
CA PRO A 40 2.31 16.87 -14.01
C PRO A 40 2.54 16.93 -12.49
N PRO A 41 2.70 15.78 -11.81
CA PRO A 41 2.94 15.76 -10.38
C PRO A 41 4.21 16.52 -9.99
N PRO A 42 4.23 17.19 -8.83
CA PRO A 42 5.40 17.90 -8.36
C PRO A 42 6.56 16.94 -8.10
N GLN A 43 7.77 17.37 -8.42
CA GLN A 43 8.99 16.64 -8.07
C GLN A 43 9.28 16.75 -6.57
N ASN A 44 10.10 15.83 -6.05
CA ASN A 44 10.54 15.83 -4.65
C ASN A 44 9.37 15.84 -3.65
N ALA A 45 8.24 15.23 -4.03
CA ALA A 45 7.02 15.23 -3.25
C ALA A 45 6.97 14.09 -2.23
N ILE A 46 6.15 14.28 -1.18
CA ILE A 46 5.71 13.21 -0.30
C ILE A 46 4.49 12.54 -0.95
N LEU A 47 4.59 11.25 -1.24
CA LEU A 47 3.48 10.50 -1.82
C LEU A 47 2.69 9.78 -0.75
N PHE A 48 1.40 10.06 -0.67
CA PHE A 48 0.44 9.38 0.19
C PHE A 48 -0.33 8.35 -0.64
N ILE A 49 -0.34 7.08 -0.21
CA ILE A 49 -1.00 5.99 -0.92
C ILE A 49 -1.78 5.08 0.04
N GLY A 50 -2.82 4.47 -0.49
CA GLY A 50 -3.56 3.40 0.18
C GLY A 50 -5.05 3.64 0.12
N SER A 51 -5.73 3.47 1.25
CA SER A 51 -7.18 3.30 1.26
C SER A 51 -7.97 4.61 1.32
N SER A 52 -9.26 4.50 1.66
CA SER A 52 -10.19 5.63 1.68
C SER A 52 -9.74 6.76 2.62
N SER A 53 -9.00 6.48 3.68
CA SER A 53 -8.46 7.51 4.57
C SER A 53 -7.49 8.44 3.84
N ILE A 54 -6.66 7.91 2.93
CA ILE A 54 -5.81 8.74 2.08
C ILE A 54 -6.66 9.44 1.01
N ARG A 55 -7.52 8.70 0.31
CA ARG A 55 -8.38 9.26 -0.77
C ARG A 55 -9.22 10.46 -0.33
N MET A 56 -9.71 10.41 0.91
CA MET A 56 -10.63 11.40 1.47
C MET A 56 -9.92 12.51 2.24
N TRP A 57 -8.59 12.50 2.32
CA TRP A 57 -7.81 13.57 2.93
C TRP A 57 -7.76 14.79 2.00
N LYS A 58 -8.85 15.56 1.97
CA LYS A 58 -9.01 16.71 1.06
C LYS A 58 -8.11 17.89 1.39
N THR A 59 -7.75 18.04 2.66
CA THR A 59 -6.88 19.09 3.18
C THR A 59 -5.39 18.73 3.15
N LEU A 60 -5.00 17.62 2.51
CA LEU A 60 -3.62 17.10 2.58
C LEU A 60 -2.56 18.13 2.16
N ALA A 61 -2.83 18.96 1.15
CA ALA A 61 -1.91 20.00 0.72
C ALA A 61 -1.79 21.16 1.73
N GLU A 62 -2.87 21.47 2.45
CA GLU A 62 -2.88 22.48 3.52
C GLU A 62 -2.18 21.95 4.77
N ASP A 63 -2.45 20.71 5.15
CA ASP A 63 -1.88 20.07 6.34
C ASP A 63 -0.36 19.83 6.21
N PHE A 64 0.16 19.79 4.98
CA PHE A 64 1.58 19.69 4.65
C PHE A 64 2.08 20.93 3.91
N ALA A 65 1.57 22.12 4.26
CA ALA A 65 2.00 23.39 3.69
C ALA A 65 3.54 23.52 3.71
N GLY A 66 4.12 23.92 2.59
CA GLY A 66 5.58 24.00 2.40
C GLY A 66 6.24 22.70 1.93
N SER A 67 5.49 21.60 1.80
CA SER A 67 5.96 20.35 1.20
C SER A 67 5.05 19.93 0.05
N PRO A 68 5.57 19.71 -1.17
CA PRO A 68 4.76 19.16 -2.24
C PRO A 68 4.27 17.76 -1.88
N VAL A 69 2.99 17.49 -2.10
CA VAL A 69 2.35 16.21 -1.80
C VAL A 69 1.65 15.63 -3.02
N ILE A 70 1.57 14.31 -3.09
CA ILE A 70 0.81 13.57 -4.09
C ILE A 70 -0.16 12.65 -3.36
N ASN A 71 -1.44 12.70 -3.69
CA ASN A 71 -2.45 11.78 -3.17
C ASN A 71 -2.76 10.68 -4.19
N ARG A 72 -2.52 9.42 -3.80
CA ARG A 72 -2.81 8.20 -4.56
C ARG A 72 -3.65 7.23 -3.74
N GLY A 73 -4.60 7.76 -2.97
CA GLY A 73 -5.56 6.95 -2.24
C GLY A 73 -6.73 6.51 -3.13
N PHE A 74 -7.08 5.23 -3.09
CA PHE A 74 -8.25 4.66 -3.78
C PHE A 74 -9.08 3.83 -2.79
N GLY A 75 -10.40 4.03 -2.81
CA GLY A 75 -11.25 3.77 -1.64
C GLY A 75 -11.65 2.30 -1.47
N GLY A 76 -11.24 1.66 -0.38
CA GLY A 76 -11.56 0.25 -0.11
C GLY A 76 -10.45 -0.71 -0.53
N SER A 77 -9.31 -0.17 -0.97
CA SER A 77 -8.13 -0.94 -1.33
C SER A 77 -7.48 -1.66 -0.15
N GLN A 78 -6.81 -2.76 -0.47
CA GLN A 78 -5.96 -3.55 0.41
C GLN A 78 -4.48 -3.26 0.09
N LEU A 79 -3.55 -3.72 0.94
CA LEU A 79 -2.12 -3.53 0.70
C LEU A 79 -1.67 -4.12 -0.64
N ALA A 80 -2.16 -5.31 -0.99
CA ALA A 80 -1.86 -5.97 -2.25
C ALA A 80 -2.22 -5.11 -3.49
N ASP A 81 -3.25 -4.26 -3.40
CA ASP A 81 -3.59 -3.34 -4.50
C ASP A 81 -2.53 -2.25 -4.65
N SER A 82 -1.98 -1.74 -3.53
CA SER A 82 -0.88 -0.77 -3.57
C SER A 82 0.39 -1.40 -4.18
N VAL A 83 0.64 -2.69 -3.93
CA VAL A 83 1.73 -3.44 -4.58
C VAL A 83 1.49 -3.54 -6.09
N ALA A 84 0.27 -3.92 -6.48
CA ALA A 84 -0.08 -4.16 -7.88
C ALA A 84 0.04 -2.88 -8.74
N PHE A 85 -0.29 -1.72 -8.19
CA PHE A 85 -0.25 -0.46 -8.91
C PHE A 85 0.99 0.40 -8.67
N ALA A 86 1.96 -0.05 -7.86
CA ALA A 86 3.15 0.72 -7.53
C ALA A 86 3.92 1.23 -8.78
N GLU A 87 4.03 0.41 -9.83
CA GLU A 87 4.70 0.77 -11.08
C GLU A 87 4.02 1.91 -11.84
N ARG A 88 2.72 2.13 -11.60
CA ARG A 88 1.92 3.14 -12.29
C ARG A 88 1.73 4.40 -11.48
N ILE A 89 1.55 4.27 -10.16
CA ILE A 89 1.16 5.37 -9.28
C ILE A 89 2.04 5.53 -8.04
N VAL A 90 3.26 5.00 -8.07
CA VAL A 90 4.28 5.28 -7.04
C VAL A 90 5.63 5.57 -7.69
N LEU A 91 6.16 4.59 -8.42
CA LEU A 91 7.51 4.63 -8.96
C LEU A 91 7.75 5.77 -9.97
N PRO A 92 6.80 6.11 -10.89
CA PRO A 92 7.03 7.16 -11.87
C PRO A 92 7.30 8.52 -11.24
N TYR A 93 6.80 8.77 -10.03
CA TYR A 93 6.93 10.06 -9.35
C TYR A 93 8.25 10.23 -8.61
N ARG A 94 9.02 9.14 -8.40
CA ARG A 94 10.27 9.12 -7.62
C ARG A 94 10.16 9.97 -6.34
N PRO A 95 9.17 9.69 -5.47
CA PRO A 95 8.89 10.55 -4.32
C PRO A 95 10.06 10.54 -3.34
N ARG A 96 10.24 11.67 -2.64
CA ARG A 96 11.27 11.78 -1.58
C ARG A 96 10.94 10.94 -0.36
N GLN A 97 9.65 10.65 -0.17
CA GLN A 97 9.11 9.83 0.92
C GLN A 97 7.74 9.28 0.50
N ILE A 98 7.44 8.07 0.94
CA ILE A 98 6.11 7.46 0.80
C ILE A 98 5.46 7.34 2.18
N VAL A 99 4.18 7.70 2.26
CA VAL A 99 3.32 7.49 3.42
C VAL A 99 2.20 6.54 3.02
N LEU A 100 2.19 5.35 3.60
CA LEU A 100 1.27 4.27 3.29
C LEU A 100 0.28 4.07 4.42
N TYR A 101 -1.02 4.03 4.09
CA TYR A 101 -2.08 3.59 5.01
C TYR A 101 -2.98 2.54 4.35
N ALA A 102 -2.92 1.32 4.86
CA ALA A 102 -3.76 0.19 4.48
C ALA A 102 -3.75 -0.87 5.61
N GLY A 103 -4.56 -1.92 5.51
CA GLY A 103 -4.64 -2.99 6.50
C GLY A 103 -6.00 -3.16 7.17
N ASP A 104 -6.79 -2.08 7.33
CA ASP A 104 -8.13 -2.20 7.91
C ASP A 104 -9.14 -2.88 6.96
N ASN A 105 -9.01 -2.66 5.65
CA ASN A 105 -9.78 -3.38 4.62
C ASN A 105 -9.33 -4.84 4.51
N ASP A 106 -8.03 -5.09 4.62
CA ASP A 106 -7.41 -6.41 4.55
C ASP A 106 -7.95 -7.32 5.67
N LEU A 107 -7.91 -6.84 6.91
CA LEU A 107 -8.44 -7.57 8.06
C LEU A 107 -9.97 -7.77 7.95
N ALA A 108 -10.69 -6.78 7.42
CA ALA A 108 -12.13 -6.89 7.18
C ALA A 108 -12.48 -7.88 6.06
N ALA A 109 -11.59 -8.06 5.07
CA ALA A 109 -11.68 -9.07 4.03
C ALA A 109 -11.23 -10.47 4.49
N GLY A 110 -10.79 -10.60 5.75
CA GLY A 110 -10.47 -11.87 6.39
C GLY A 110 -8.97 -12.16 6.52
N LEU A 111 -8.09 -11.34 5.92
CA LEU A 111 -6.64 -11.55 5.98
C LEU A 111 -6.13 -11.49 7.41
N THR A 112 -5.18 -12.36 7.75
CA THR A 112 -4.52 -12.41 9.05
C THR A 112 -3.55 -11.23 9.23
N PRO A 113 -3.22 -10.85 10.48
CA PRO A 113 -2.15 -9.88 10.75
C PRO A 113 -0.82 -10.20 10.06
N ALA A 114 -0.47 -11.49 9.97
CA ALA A 114 0.74 -11.93 9.27
C ALA A 114 0.67 -11.71 7.75
N GLN A 115 -0.50 -11.88 7.14
CA GLN A 115 -0.69 -11.56 5.71
C GLN A 115 -0.60 -10.05 5.45
N VAL A 116 -1.13 -9.21 6.35
CA VAL A 116 -0.95 -7.75 6.29
C VAL A 116 0.54 -7.39 6.34
N LEU A 117 1.32 -7.99 7.25
CA LEU A 117 2.77 -7.79 7.27
C LEU A 117 3.42 -8.23 5.96
N ALA A 118 3.07 -9.41 5.44
CA ALA A 118 3.66 -9.95 4.22
C ALA A 118 3.42 -9.03 3.01
N ASP A 119 2.21 -8.48 2.89
CA ASP A 119 1.85 -7.54 1.81
C ASP A 119 2.54 -6.18 1.99
N PHE A 120 2.69 -5.69 3.23
CA PHE A 120 3.50 -4.51 3.51
C PHE A 120 4.96 -4.71 3.07
N GLN A 121 5.58 -5.83 3.43
CA GLN A 121 6.94 -6.15 3.00
C GLN A 121 7.04 -6.31 1.48
N ALA A 122 5.99 -6.83 0.82
CA ALA A 122 5.94 -6.91 -0.63
C ALA A 122 5.90 -5.51 -1.28
N PHE A 123 5.16 -4.57 -0.70
CA PHE A 123 5.15 -3.18 -1.13
C PHE A 123 6.53 -2.54 -0.98
N VAL A 124 7.17 -2.70 0.18
CA VAL A 124 8.52 -2.18 0.44
C VAL A 124 9.52 -2.75 -0.59
N ARG A 125 9.54 -4.07 -0.80
CA ARG A 125 10.41 -4.70 -1.80
C ARG A 125 10.16 -4.16 -3.21
N LYS A 126 8.89 -3.99 -3.61
CA LYS A 126 8.52 -3.45 -4.93
C LYS A 126 9.06 -2.02 -5.10
N VAL A 127 8.91 -1.17 -4.08
CA VAL A 127 9.44 0.19 -4.10
C VAL A 127 10.96 0.20 -4.15
N HIS A 128 11.62 -0.50 -3.24
CA HIS A 128 13.08 -0.45 -3.09
C HIS A 128 13.84 -1.14 -4.23
N THR A 129 13.19 -2.00 -5.01
CA THR A 129 13.74 -2.50 -6.28
C THR A 129 14.12 -1.37 -7.24
N THR A 130 13.35 -0.29 -7.25
CA THR A 130 13.58 0.87 -8.13
C THR A 130 14.10 2.10 -7.37
N LEU A 131 13.66 2.28 -6.12
CA LEU A 131 13.92 3.44 -5.28
C LEU A 131 14.55 3.01 -3.94
N PRO A 132 15.77 2.46 -3.93
CA PRO A 132 16.35 1.76 -2.77
C PRO A 132 16.58 2.64 -1.53
N LYS A 133 16.49 3.97 -1.66
CA LYS A 133 16.71 4.92 -0.57
C LYS A 133 15.45 5.69 -0.17
N THR A 134 14.31 5.47 -0.83
CA THR A 134 13.08 6.20 -0.52
C THR A 134 12.52 5.71 0.82
N PRO A 135 12.41 6.58 1.84
CA PRO A 135 11.80 6.22 3.11
C PRO A 135 10.31 5.92 2.94
N ILE A 136 9.84 4.88 3.65
CA ILE A 136 8.43 4.47 3.66
C ILE A 136 7.92 4.55 5.09
N ALA A 137 6.96 5.43 5.34
CA ALA A 137 6.25 5.51 6.61
C ALA A 137 4.93 4.73 6.52
N PHE A 138 4.75 3.75 7.39
CA PHE A 138 3.47 3.06 7.55
C PHE A 138 2.66 3.73 8.64
N ILE A 139 1.46 4.22 8.31
CA ILE A 139 0.52 4.74 9.30
C ILE A 139 -0.15 3.54 9.99
N ALA A 140 0.02 3.43 11.30
CA ALA A 140 -0.61 2.39 12.10
C ALA A 140 -2.12 2.31 11.82
N ILE A 141 -2.61 1.08 11.65
CA ILE A 141 -4.00 0.78 11.35
C ILE A 141 -4.85 1.24 12.55
N LYS A 142 -5.84 2.10 12.29
CA LYS A 142 -6.76 2.58 13.32
C LYS A 142 -7.88 1.55 13.58
N PRO A 143 -8.27 1.31 14.84
CA PRO A 143 -9.50 0.60 15.14
C PRO A 143 -10.69 1.53 14.91
N SER A 144 -11.25 1.54 13.68
CA SER A 144 -12.46 2.33 13.42
C SER A 144 -13.67 1.77 14.18
N PRO A 145 -14.64 2.61 14.58
CA PRO A 145 -15.84 2.12 15.28
C PRO A 145 -16.55 0.98 14.53
N SER A 146 -16.68 1.09 13.20
CA SER A 146 -17.26 0.04 12.33
C SER A 146 -16.47 -1.28 12.30
N ARG A 147 -15.20 -1.27 12.74
CA ARG A 147 -14.28 -2.40 12.75
C ARG A 147 -13.76 -2.72 14.15
N TRP A 148 -14.44 -2.26 15.20
CA TRP A 148 -13.97 -2.47 16.57
C TRP A 148 -13.79 -3.94 16.93
N ARG A 149 -14.63 -4.84 16.37
CA ARG A 149 -14.47 -6.30 16.51
C ARG A 149 -13.12 -6.86 16.03
N LEU A 150 -12.38 -6.08 15.22
CA LEU A 150 -11.06 -6.44 14.69
C LEU A 150 -9.92 -5.80 15.49
N ALA A 151 -10.20 -5.09 16.59
CA ALA A 151 -9.20 -4.30 17.32
C ALA A 151 -7.96 -5.11 17.73
N ASP A 152 -8.12 -6.35 18.19
CA ASP A 152 -6.97 -7.18 18.57
C ASP A 152 -6.13 -7.61 17.37
N ARG A 153 -6.79 -7.94 16.24
CA ARG A 153 -6.07 -8.23 14.99
C ARG A 153 -5.35 -6.99 14.44
N ILE A 154 -5.97 -5.82 14.59
CA ILE A 154 -5.37 -4.52 14.23
C ILE A 154 -4.12 -4.25 15.08
N ARG A 155 -4.21 -4.42 16.40
CA ARG A 155 -3.07 -4.27 17.31
C ARG A 155 -1.94 -5.23 16.96
N GLU A 156 -2.27 -6.48 16.67
CA GLU A 156 -1.28 -7.48 16.29
C GLU A 156 -0.61 -7.13 14.95
N ALA A 157 -1.37 -6.70 13.94
CA ALA A 157 -0.82 -6.27 12.66
C ALA A 157 0.13 -5.07 12.83
N ASN A 158 -0.27 -4.07 13.62
CA ASN A 158 0.58 -2.92 13.94
C ASN A 158 1.85 -3.33 14.69
N ARG A 159 1.75 -4.26 15.64
CA ARG A 159 2.90 -4.80 16.39
C ARG A 159 3.89 -5.46 15.45
N LEU A 160 3.41 -6.34 14.57
CA LEU A 160 4.22 -7.06 13.58
C LEU A 160 4.92 -6.11 12.61
N VAL A 161 4.21 -5.11 12.07
CA VAL A 161 4.83 -4.11 11.19
C VAL A 161 5.90 -3.30 11.92
N ALA A 162 5.60 -2.84 13.14
CA ALA A 162 6.56 -2.07 13.94
C ALA A 162 7.78 -2.87 14.37
N GLU A 163 7.64 -4.18 14.61
CA GLU A 163 8.76 -5.07 14.88
C GLU A 163 9.63 -5.26 13.63
N ALA A 164 9.01 -5.53 12.48
CA ALA A 164 9.72 -5.72 11.22
C ALA A 164 10.54 -4.48 10.82
N THR A 165 9.99 -3.27 10.97
CA THR A 165 10.69 -2.02 10.65
C THR A 165 11.82 -1.68 11.63
N ARG A 166 11.81 -2.21 12.86
CA ARG A 166 12.93 -2.06 13.81
C ARG A 166 14.06 -3.04 13.56
N THR A 167 13.72 -4.27 13.19
CA THR A 167 14.72 -5.35 13.03
C THR A 167 15.44 -5.34 11.69
N ASN A 168 14.85 -4.74 10.66
CA ASN A 168 15.40 -4.73 9.32
C ASN A 168 15.48 -3.30 8.80
N ALA A 169 16.65 -2.68 8.88
CA ALA A 169 16.88 -1.34 8.33
C ALA A 169 16.79 -1.28 6.79
N ALA A 170 16.67 -2.44 6.12
CA ALA A 170 16.39 -2.55 4.69
C ALA A 170 14.89 -2.76 4.37
N LEU A 171 14.01 -2.72 5.38
CA LEU A 171 12.58 -2.42 5.23
C LEU A 171 12.34 -0.94 5.55
#